data_AF-A0A6C0ICI1-F1
#
_entry.id   AF-A0A6C0ICI1-F1
#
_cell.length_a   1.000
_cell.length_b   1.000
_cell.length_c   1.000
_cell.angle_alpha   90.00
_cell.angle_beta   90.00
_cell.angle_gamma   90.00
#
_symmetry.space_group_name_H-M   'P 1'
#
loop_
_entity.id
_entity.type
_entity.pdbx_description
1 polymer ?
#
loop_
_entity_poly.entity_id
_entity_poly.type
_entity_poly.pdbx_seq_one_letter_code
_entity_poly.pdbx_strand_id
1 'polypeptide(L)'
;MDHQIIPPLVPLVDMNHTTVSTPFWSENPNILCNKACIMEFFPTENMTYNEKLNAISRSVILLTVVGLFLTTNRIRLFLIGLATLGIIFFLHQHHTNQESTQNVKEGLEILRPSPALDYLQKNNLNTESTVFQQPTVENPFGNVMMSDYDYNPNKLPAPPASNPMINDMITQNAKKLIQEANPGQPDIDKKLFHDLTEQLGFEQSMRQFNTNPSTTIPNDQGAFAEFCYGSMVSCKEGNLFACARNTSHYTNY
;
A
#
# COMPACT_ATOMS: atom_id res chain seq x y z
N MET A 1 -39.98 -47.97 20.82
CA MET A 1 -39.67 -47.09 19.67
C MET A 1 -39.27 -45.76 20.27
N ASP A 2 -37.99 -45.66 20.56
CA ASP A 2 -37.36 -44.60 21.32
C ASP A 2 -37.25 -43.33 20.48
N HIS A 3 -37.91 -42.26 20.92
CA HIS A 3 -37.63 -40.91 20.44
C HIS A 3 -36.66 -40.25 21.42
N GLN A 4 -35.38 -40.26 21.07
CA GLN A 4 -34.35 -39.45 21.69
C GLN A 4 -34.64 -37.96 21.42
N ILE A 5 -34.89 -37.21 22.48
CA ILE A 5 -35.00 -35.75 22.44
C ILE A 5 -33.58 -35.20 22.58
N ILE A 6 -33.07 -34.61 21.50
CA ILE A 6 -31.79 -33.91 21.46
C ILE A 6 -31.95 -32.57 22.19
N PRO A 7 -31.15 -32.25 23.22
CA PRO A 7 -31.19 -30.92 23.84
C PRO A 7 -30.53 -29.87 22.92
N PRO A 8 -30.99 -28.61 22.91
CA PRO A 8 -30.45 -27.58 22.04
C PRO A 8 -29.03 -27.18 22.46
N LEU A 9 -28.17 -27.00 21.45
CA LEU A 9 -26.81 -26.48 21.58
C LEU A 9 -26.82 -25.10 22.27
N VAL A 10 -26.14 -25.03 23.41
CA VAL A 10 -25.76 -23.78 24.07
C VAL A 10 -24.76 -23.06 23.16
N PRO A 11 -25.01 -21.83 22.70
CA PRO A 11 -24.01 -21.07 21.97
C PRO A 11 -22.89 -20.69 22.95
N LEU A 12 -21.65 -21.01 22.59
CA LEU A 12 -20.46 -20.50 23.27
C LEU A 12 -20.51 -18.97 23.15
N VAL A 13 -20.75 -18.32 24.28
CA VAL A 13 -20.59 -16.88 24.42
C VAL A 13 -19.10 -16.61 24.23
N ASP A 14 -18.74 -16.16 23.02
CA ASP A 14 -17.46 -15.53 22.78
C ASP A 14 -17.34 -14.36 23.77
N MET A 15 -16.43 -14.50 24.73
CA MET A 15 -16.07 -13.40 25.62
C MET A 15 -15.41 -12.32 24.78
N ASN A 16 -16.24 -11.45 24.22
CA ASN A 16 -15.84 -10.20 23.62
C ASN A 16 -15.23 -9.35 24.75
N HIS A 17 -13.91 -9.45 24.93
CA HIS A 17 -13.18 -8.43 25.68
C HIS A 17 -13.36 -7.13 24.91
N THR A 18 -14.33 -6.32 25.34
CA THR A 18 -14.40 -4.92 24.96
C THR A 18 -13.09 -4.30 25.43
N THR A 19 -12.11 -4.18 24.53
CA THR A 19 -10.84 -3.51 24.78
C THR A 19 -11.15 -2.03 24.93
N VAL A 20 -11.45 -1.62 26.16
CA VAL A 20 -11.55 -0.21 26.52
C VAL A 20 -10.18 0.40 26.22
N SER A 21 -10.10 1.17 25.13
CA SER A 21 -8.85 1.85 24.73
C SER A 21 -8.35 2.68 25.91
N THR A 22 -7.19 2.32 26.45
CA THR A 22 -6.64 3.06 27.58
C THR A 22 -5.89 4.30 27.08
N PRO A 23 -6.16 5.48 27.66
CA PRO A 23 -5.43 6.69 27.32
C PRO A 23 -3.99 6.60 27.82
N PHE A 24 -3.10 7.34 27.16
CA PHE A 24 -1.72 7.47 27.60
C PHE A 24 -1.64 8.31 28.89
N TRP A 25 -0.64 8.03 29.73
CA TRP A 25 -0.53 8.66 31.06
C TRP A 25 -0.35 10.18 31.03
N SER A 26 0.05 10.79 29.91
CA SER A 26 0.11 12.26 29.80
C SER A 26 -1.26 12.91 29.76
N GLU A 27 -2.28 12.21 29.25
CA GLU A 27 -3.67 12.69 29.24
C GLU A 27 -4.33 12.42 30.60
N ASN A 28 -4.07 11.26 31.19
CA ASN A 28 -4.58 10.90 32.51
C ASN A 28 -3.50 10.22 33.37
N PRO A 29 -2.83 10.95 34.29
CA PRO A 29 -1.75 10.40 35.11
C PRO A 29 -2.22 9.34 36.12
N ASN A 30 -3.52 9.32 36.45
CA ASN A 30 -4.08 8.34 37.38
C ASN A 30 -4.01 6.89 36.84
N ILE A 31 -3.82 6.73 35.52
CA ILE A 31 -3.70 5.41 34.89
C ILE A 31 -2.46 4.63 35.38
N LEU A 32 -1.43 5.32 35.85
CA LEU A 32 -0.21 4.70 36.36
C LEU A 32 -0.42 4.03 37.73
N CYS A 33 -1.41 4.49 38.49
CA CYS A 33 -1.72 4.02 39.86
C CYS A 33 -3.00 3.17 39.94
N ASN A 34 -3.61 2.82 38.80
CA ASN A 34 -4.84 2.03 38.79
C ASN A 34 -4.58 0.60 39.29
N LYS A 35 -5.38 0.15 40.28
CA LYS A 35 -5.27 -1.17 40.92
C LYS A 35 -5.36 -2.34 39.93
N ALA A 36 -6.10 -2.17 38.83
CA ALA A 36 -6.26 -3.21 37.81
C ALA A 36 -4.98 -3.45 37.00
N CYS A 37 -4.19 -2.41 36.76
CA CYS A 37 -3.02 -2.46 35.88
C CYS A 37 -1.69 -2.33 36.64
N ILE A 38 -1.72 -2.33 37.98
CA ILE A 38 -0.53 -2.06 38.82
C ILE A 38 0.47 -3.21 38.80
N MET A 39 0.04 -4.43 38.45
CA MET A 39 0.90 -5.62 38.33
C MET A 39 1.41 -5.85 36.89
N GLU A 40 1.03 -4.98 35.95
CA GLU A 40 1.45 -5.05 34.55
C GLU A 40 2.70 -4.19 34.34
N PHE A 41 3.86 -4.76 34.65
CA PHE A 41 5.16 -4.10 34.54
C PHE A 41 5.82 -4.29 33.17
N PHE A 42 5.45 -5.34 32.43
CA PHE A 42 6.07 -5.69 31.16
C PHE A 42 5.07 -5.64 30.02
N PRO A 43 5.46 -5.09 28.85
CA PRO A 43 4.61 -5.10 27.67
C PRO A 43 4.42 -6.55 27.19
N THR A 44 3.18 -6.92 26.88
CA THR A 44 2.84 -8.22 26.29
C THR A 44 2.26 -8.03 24.90
N GLU A 45 2.26 -9.09 24.07
CA GLU A 45 1.79 -9.01 22.68
C GLU A 45 0.31 -8.60 22.57
N ASN A 46 -0.49 -8.99 23.57
CA ASN A 46 -1.93 -8.73 23.63
C ASN A 46 -2.31 -7.29 24.03
N MET A 47 -1.34 -6.42 24.32
CA MET A 47 -1.58 -5.04 24.77
C MET A 47 -1.58 -4.03 23.60
N THR A 48 -2.41 -3.00 23.73
CA THR A 48 -2.42 -1.86 22.82
C THR A 48 -1.16 -0.99 23.00
N TYR A 49 -0.85 -0.14 22.03
CA TYR A 49 0.36 0.70 22.06
C TYR A 49 0.45 1.58 23.31
N ASN A 50 -0.66 2.23 23.69
CA ASN A 50 -0.73 3.08 24.88
C ASN A 50 -0.54 2.27 26.17
N GLU A 51 -1.09 1.05 26.25
CA GLU A 51 -0.92 0.14 27.37
C GLU A 51 0.54 -0.28 27.54
N LYS A 52 1.23 -0.58 26.43
CA LYS A 52 2.66 -0.93 26.43
C LYS A 52 3.51 0.20 26.97
N LEU A 53 3.27 1.44 26.52
CA LEU A 53 4.01 2.61 27.02
C LEU A 53 3.68 2.92 28.50
N ASN A 54 2.42 2.74 28.92
CA ASN A 54 2.02 2.89 30.31
C ASN A 54 2.70 1.84 31.21
N ALA A 55 2.78 0.58 30.79
CA ALA A 55 3.47 -0.49 31.51
C ALA A 55 4.98 -0.21 31.68
N ILE A 56 5.65 0.23 30.61
CA ILE A 56 7.07 0.63 30.66
C ILE A 56 7.26 1.82 31.62
N SER A 57 6.38 2.81 31.57
CA SER A 57 6.44 3.99 32.44
C SER A 57 6.29 3.63 33.92
N ARG A 58 5.39 2.69 34.26
CA ARG A 58 5.24 2.15 35.62
C ARG A 58 6.51 1.44 36.10
N SER A 59 7.14 0.64 35.25
CA SER A 59 8.40 -0.04 35.58
C SER A 59 9.54 0.94 35.85
N VAL A 60 9.65 2.00 35.07
CA VAL A 60 10.63 3.08 35.31
C VAL A 60 10.37 3.77 36.65
N ILE A 61 9.11 4.05 36.99
CA ILE A 61 8.74 4.65 38.29
C ILE A 61 9.06 3.71 39.44
N LEU A 62 8.74 2.42 39.33
CA LEU A 62 9.05 1.44 40.37
C LEU A 62 10.56 1.31 40.59
N LEU A 63 11.33 1.17 39.52
CA LEU A 63 12.79 1.03 39.59
C LEU A 63 13.46 2.29 40.14
N THR A 64 12.95 3.48 39.79
CA THR A 64 13.47 4.73 40.34
C THR A 64 13.15 4.86 41.83
N VAL A 65 11.93 4.56 42.27
CA VAL A 65 11.57 4.57 43.70
C VAL A 65 12.42 3.58 44.50
N VAL A 66 12.54 2.33 44.05
CA VAL A 66 13.37 1.30 44.71
C VAL A 66 14.85 1.73 44.73
N GLY A 67 15.36 2.25 43.60
CA GLY A 67 16.73 2.71 43.49
C GLY A 67 17.08 3.89 44.41
N LEU A 68 16.11 4.78 44.68
CA LEU A 68 16.27 5.90 45.63
C LEU A 68 16.42 5.44 47.08
N PHE A 69 15.81 4.31 47.47
CA PHE A 69 15.97 3.74 48.81
C PHE A 69 17.32 3.03 48.99
N LEU A 70 17.83 2.38 47.95
CA LEU A 70 19.05 1.56 48.02
C LEU A 70 20.35 2.35 47.84
N THR A 71 20.32 3.53 47.21
CA THR A 71 21.53 4.22 46.75
C THR A 71 21.79 5.53 47.48
N THR A 72 23.07 5.85 47.74
CA THR A 72 23.50 7.11 48.37
C THR A 72 23.29 8.33 47.46
N ASN A 73 23.45 8.17 46.13
CA ASN A 73 23.31 9.24 45.14
C ASN A 73 21.87 9.44 44.64
N ARG A 74 20.95 9.77 45.55
CA ARG A 74 19.50 9.88 45.28
C ARG A 74 19.16 10.88 44.17
N ILE A 75 19.79 12.05 44.17
CA ILE A 75 19.48 13.13 43.21
C ILE A 75 19.80 12.71 41.77
N ARG A 76 20.94 12.05 41.55
CA ARG A 76 21.35 11.62 40.20
C ARG A 76 20.40 10.57 39.63
N LEU A 77 19.96 9.61 40.45
CA LEU A 77 19.00 8.58 40.01
C LEU A 77 17.62 9.17 39.72
N PHE A 78 17.17 10.14 40.51
CA PHE A 78 15.92 10.85 40.25
C PHE A 78 15.94 11.56 38.89
N LEU A 79 17.04 12.27 38.56
CA LEU A 79 17.19 12.95 37.27
C LEU A 79 17.20 11.99 36.09
N ILE A 80 17.82 10.81 36.22
CA ILE A 80 17.82 9.78 35.18
C ILE A 80 16.40 9.25 34.96
N GLY A 81 15.65 8.98 36.03
CA GLY A 81 14.25 8.56 35.94
C GLY A 81 13.33 9.57 35.27
N LEU A 82 13.53 10.86 35.56
CA LEU A 82 12.80 11.94 34.90
C LEU A 82 13.15 12.01 33.40
N ALA A 83 14.43 11.89 33.06
CA ALA A 83 14.89 11.93 31.68
C ALA A 83 14.32 10.76 30.85
N THR A 84 14.27 9.55 31.41
CA THR A 84 13.69 8.38 30.72
C THR A 84 12.19 8.52 30.50
N LEU A 85 11.43 9.04 31.46
CA LEU A 85 10.01 9.37 31.27
C LEU A 85 9.81 10.45 30.20
N GLY A 86 10.70 11.44 30.12
CA GLY A 86 10.71 12.45 29.06
C GLY A 86 10.93 11.85 27.66
N ILE A 87 11.82 10.86 27.54
CA ILE A 87 12.03 10.13 26.28
C ILE A 87 10.76 9.35 25.89
N ILE A 88 10.11 8.67 26.83
CA ILE A 88 8.87 7.93 26.57
C ILE A 88 7.76 8.88 26.10
N PHE A 89 7.63 10.05 26.73
CA PHE A 89 6.69 11.09 26.30
C PHE A 89 6.96 11.57 24.87
N PHE A 90 8.24 11.83 24.52
CA PHE A 90 8.62 12.24 23.18
C PHE A 90 8.30 11.16 22.12
N LEU A 91 8.53 9.88 22.47
CA LEU A 91 8.23 8.73 21.60
C LEU A 91 6.72 8.63 21.32
N HIS A 92 5.89 8.80 22.35
CA HIS A 92 4.42 8.86 22.19
C HIS A 92 4.01 10.01 21.25
N GLN A 93 4.50 11.23 21.50
CA GLN A 93 4.16 12.40 20.68
C GLN A 93 4.53 12.22 19.20
N HIS A 94 5.69 11.63 18.91
CA HIS A 94 6.12 11.39 17.54
C HIS A 94 5.24 10.35 16.84
N HIS A 95 4.84 9.29 17.54
CA HIS A 95 3.94 8.27 17.02
C HIS A 95 2.54 8.84 16.71
N THR A 96 1.95 9.60 17.64
CA THR A 96 0.65 10.25 17.44
C THR A 96 0.66 11.22 16.24
N ASN A 97 1.77 11.95 16.05
CA ASN A 97 1.93 12.84 14.90
C ASN A 97 2.07 12.07 13.57
N GLN A 98 2.72 10.90 13.58
CA GLN A 98 2.83 10.03 12.40
C GLN A 98 1.49 9.40 12.03
N GLU A 99 0.73 8.87 13.00
CA GLU A 99 -0.61 8.35 12.75
C GLU A 99 -1.55 9.45 12.22
N SER A 100 -1.50 10.65 12.78
CA SER A 100 -2.30 11.79 12.30
C SER A 100 -1.93 12.20 10.87
N THR A 101 -0.64 12.16 10.50
CA THR A 101 -0.19 12.50 9.14
C THR A 101 -0.44 11.40 8.11
N GLN A 102 -0.44 10.13 8.51
CA GLN A 102 -0.82 9.00 7.66
C GLN A 102 -2.33 9.02 7.35
N ASN A 103 -3.17 9.21 8.37
CA ASN A 103 -4.63 9.33 8.19
C ASN A 103 -5.03 10.55 7.34
N VAL A 104 -4.27 11.65 7.39
CA VAL A 104 -4.51 12.83 6.54
C VAL A 104 -4.02 12.62 5.10
N LYS A 105 -2.95 11.84 4.87
CA LYS A 105 -2.50 11.51 3.51
C LYS A 105 -3.41 10.51 2.81
N GLU A 106 -3.98 9.55 3.53
CA GLU A 106 -4.95 8.60 2.99
C GLU A 106 -6.34 9.23 2.76
N GLY A 107 -6.73 10.26 3.54
CA GLY A 107 -8.02 10.94 3.41
C GLY A 107 -8.07 12.14 2.44
N LEU A 108 -6.92 12.74 2.09
CA LEU A 108 -6.89 13.99 1.30
C LEU A 108 -6.89 13.77 -0.23
N GLU A 109 -6.45 12.61 -0.73
CA GLU A 109 -6.55 12.29 -2.17
C GLU A 109 -7.97 11.87 -2.60
N ILE A 110 -8.82 11.41 -1.68
CA ILE A 110 -10.18 10.96 -2.00
C ILE A 110 -11.19 12.13 -2.06
N LEU A 111 -10.94 13.22 -1.33
CA LEU A 111 -11.92 14.31 -1.15
C LEU A 111 -11.83 15.43 -2.21
N ARG A 112 -10.82 15.42 -3.08
CA ARG A 112 -10.75 16.29 -4.24
C ARG A 112 -10.73 15.43 -5.49
N PRO A 113 -11.89 15.08 -6.07
CA PRO A 113 -11.90 14.55 -7.42
C PRO A 113 -11.11 15.54 -8.28
N SER A 114 -10.14 15.03 -9.04
CA SER A 114 -9.46 15.84 -10.02
C SER A 114 -10.52 16.53 -10.90
N PRO A 115 -10.29 17.75 -11.42
CA PRO A 115 -11.25 18.41 -12.30
C PRO A 115 -11.70 17.53 -13.48
N ALA A 116 -10.85 16.57 -13.86
CA ALA A 116 -11.17 15.52 -14.83
C ALA A 116 -12.19 14.50 -14.31
N LEU A 117 -12.05 14.00 -13.08
CA LEU A 117 -12.98 13.01 -12.50
C LEU A 117 -14.39 13.59 -12.30
N ASP A 118 -14.48 14.85 -11.86
CA ASP A 118 -15.77 15.56 -11.70
C ASP A 118 -16.46 15.77 -13.05
N TYR A 119 -15.70 16.07 -14.12
CA TYR A 119 -16.23 16.15 -15.48
C TYR A 119 -16.72 14.78 -15.99
N LEU A 120 -16.00 13.70 -15.73
CA LEU A 120 -16.39 12.34 -16.13
C LEU A 120 -17.70 11.91 -15.45
N GLN A 121 -17.79 12.15 -14.13
CA GLN A 121 -18.95 11.80 -13.32
C GLN A 121 -20.18 12.64 -13.71
N LYS A 122 -19.99 13.94 -13.98
CA LYS A 122 -21.06 14.83 -14.44
C LYS A 122 -21.65 14.44 -15.80
N ASN A 123 -20.85 13.85 -16.68
CA ASN A 123 -21.28 13.46 -18.03
C ASN A 123 -21.76 12.00 -18.11
N ASN A 124 -21.89 11.27 -17.00
CA ASN A 124 -22.24 9.83 -16.98
C ASN A 124 -21.35 8.99 -17.91
N LEU A 125 -20.08 9.38 -18.09
CA LEU A 125 -19.12 8.58 -18.81
C LEU A 125 -18.64 7.49 -17.85
N ASN A 126 -19.13 6.27 -18.04
CA ASN A 126 -18.69 5.12 -17.24
C ASN A 126 -17.16 5.00 -17.37
N THR A 127 -16.45 5.14 -16.25
CA THR A 127 -15.01 4.83 -16.12
C THR A 127 -14.72 3.32 -16.34
N GLU A 128 -15.77 2.52 -16.45
CA GLU A 128 -15.78 1.07 -16.67
C GLU A 128 -15.47 0.64 -18.10
N SER A 129 -15.12 1.56 -19.02
CA SER A 129 -14.47 1.10 -20.25
C SER A 129 -13.09 0.60 -19.88
N THR A 130 -12.94 -0.72 -19.76
CA THR A 130 -11.64 -1.38 -19.58
C THR A 130 -10.80 -1.14 -20.84
N VAL A 131 -10.20 0.05 -20.94
CA VAL A 131 -9.29 0.41 -22.04
C VAL A 131 -8.09 -0.53 -22.05
N PHE A 132 -7.73 -1.07 -20.89
CA PHE A 132 -6.60 -1.96 -20.68
C PHE A 132 -7.01 -3.30 -20.09
N GLN A 133 -6.29 -4.35 -20.45
CA GLN A 133 -6.35 -5.66 -19.79
C GLN A 133 -5.46 -5.66 -18.55
N GLN A 134 -6.05 -5.84 -17.37
CA GLN A 134 -5.29 -5.88 -16.12
C GLN A 134 -4.30 -7.06 -16.08
N PRO A 135 -3.12 -6.89 -15.46
CA PRO A 135 -2.18 -7.97 -15.13
C PRO A 135 -2.87 -9.14 -14.44
N THR A 136 -2.59 -10.35 -14.92
CA THR A 136 -3.07 -11.60 -14.30
C THR A 136 -1.90 -12.35 -13.67
N VAL A 137 -2.17 -13.40 -12.89
CA VAL A 137 -1.10 -14.20 -12.29
C VAL A 137 -0.36 -14.98 -13.37
N GLU A 138 -1.08 -15.54 -14.33
CA GLU A 138 -0.53 -16.32 -15.45
C GLU A 138 0.30 -15.47 -16.41
N ASN A 139 -0.05 -14.18 -16.54
CA ASN A 139 0.66 -13.23 -17.39
C ASN A 139 0.79 -11.87 -16.68
N PRO A 140 1.77 -11.74 -15.75
CA PRO A 140 1.93 -10.52 -14.97
C PRO A 140 2.20 -9.30 -15.84
N PHE A 141 2.99 -9.43 -16.91
CA PHE A 141 3.33 -8.31 -17.80
C PHE A 141 2.28 -8.01 -18.88
N GLY A 142 1.23 -8.82 -18.99
CA GLY A 142 0.20 -8.66 -20.00
C GLY A 142 0.71 -8.78 -21.44
N ASN A 143 1.81 -9.51 -21.69
CA ASN A 143 2.36 -9.71 -23.03
C ASN A 143 1.46 -10.61 -23.88
N VAL A 144 1.57 -10.52 -25.22
CA VAL A 144 0.84 -11.46 -26.09
C VAL A 144 1.44 -12.86 -25.93
N MET A 145 0.62 -13.82 -25.54
CA MET A 145 0.98 -15.24 -25.42
C MET A 145 0.48 -16.02 -26.63
N MET A 146 1.10 -17.17 -26.93
CA MET A 146 0.64 -18.02 -28.04
C MET A 146 -0.80 -18.51 -27.83
N SER A 147 -1.19 -18.77 -26.59
CA SER A 147 -2.57 -19.15 -26.22
C SER A 147 -3.60 -18.06 -26.53
N ASP A 148 -3.19 -16.78 -26.59
CA ASP A 148 -4.13 -15.68 -26.81
C ASP A 148 -4.73 -15.72 -28.22
N TYR A 149 -4.04 -16.30 -29.21
CA TYR A 149 -4.59 -16.42 -30.56
C TYR A 149 -5.85 -17.29 -30.63
N ASP A 150 -5.94 -18.31 -29.78
CA ASP A 150 -7.09 -19.23 -29.72
C ASP A 150 -8.13 -18.76 -28.69
N TYR A 151 -7.68 -18.33 -27.51
CA TYR A 151 -8.57 -18.08 -26.36
C TYR A 151 -8.88 -16.60 -26.11
N ASN A 152 -8.08 -15.68 -26.64
CA ASN A 152 -8.26 -14.23 -26.47
C ASN A 152 -7.88 -13.43 -27.74
N PRO A 153 -8.55 -13.68 -28.88
CA PRO A 153 -8.16 -13.08 -30.16
C PRO A 153 -8.35 -11.55 -30.21
N ASN A 154 -9.23 -11.01 -29.36
CA ASN A 154 -9.49 -9.57 -29.22
C ASN A 154 -8.84 -9.01 -27.94
N LYS A 155 -7.58 -9.35 -27.71
CA LYS A 155 -6.82 -8.97 -26.52
C LYS A 155 -6.69 -7.45 -26.40
N LEU A 156 -7.15 -6.90 -25.28
CA LEU A 156 -6.99 -5.48 -24.95
C LEU A 156 -5.52 -5.15 -24.62
N PRO A 157 -5.08 -3.90 -24.83
CA PRO A 157 -3.70 -3.50 -24.55
C PRO A 157 -3.38 -3.64 -23.07
N ALA A 158 -2.13 -3.99 -22.75
CA ALA A 158 -1.67 -3.99 -21.37
C ALA A 158 -1.57 -2.55 -20.83
N PRO A 159 -1.82 -2.32 -19.53
CA PRO A 159 -1.66 -1.02 -18.93
C PRO A 159 -0.17 -0.60 -18.91
N PRO A 160 0.12 0.70 -18.81
CA PRO A 160 1.48 1.20 -18.73
C PRO A 160 2.21 0.65 -17.48
N ALA A 161 3.21 -0.19 -17.68
CA ALA A 161 4.02 -0.77 -16.60
C ALA A 161 4.84 0.28 -15.83
N SER A 162 5.03 1.49 -16.38
CA SER A 162 5.67 2.62 -15.70
C SER A 162 4.80 3.24 -14.60
N ASN A 163 3.49 2.97 -14.57
CA ASN A 163 2.62 3.43 -13.50
C ASN A 163 2.93 2.63 -12.21
N PRO A 164 3.26 3.30 -11.07
CA PRO A 164 3.59 2.61 -9.83
C PRO A 164 2.55 1.59 -9.38
N MET A 165 1.26 1.92 -9.49
CA MET A 165 0.17 1.03 -9.09
C MET A 165 0.15 -0.27 -9.92
N ILE A 166 0.42 -0.15 -11.22
CA ILE A 166 0.48 -1.29 -12.13
C ILE A 166 1.76 -2.08 -11.90
N ASN A 167 2.89 -1.41 -11.69
CA ASN A 167 4.17 -2.05 -11.38
C ASN A 167 4.10 -2.89 -10.09
N ASP A 168 3.44 -2.38 -9.06
CA ASP A 168 3.20 -3.11 -7.82
C ASP A 168 2.30 -4.34 -8.06
N MET A 169 1.28 -4.20 -8.90
CA MET A 169 0.41 -5.30 -9.30
C MET A 169 1.17 -6.39 -10.09
N ILE A 170 2.02 -6.00 -11.04
CA ILE A 170 2.89 -6.91 -11.79
C ILE A 170 3.80 -7.67 -10.82
N THR A 171 4.43 -6.95 -9.88
CA THR A 171 5.34 -7.51 -8.88
C THR A 171 4.63 -8.51 -7.97
N GLN A 172 3.42 -8.18 -7.50
CA GLN A 172 2.61 -9.08 -6.66
C GLN A 172 2.13 -10.31 -7.44
N ASN A 173 1.67 -10.15 -8.68
CA ASN A 173 1.26 -11.26 -9.53
C ASN A 173 2.43 -12.18 -9.89
N ALA A 174 3.62 -11.63 -10.11
CA ALA A 174 4.83 -12.42 -10.32
C ALA A 174 5.18 -13.26 -9.08
N LYS A 175 5.06 -12.71 -7.86
CA LYS A 175 5.24 -13.47 -6.61
C LYS A 175 4.21 -14.60 -6.49
N LYS A 176 2.93 -14.34 -6.81
CA LYS A 176 1.87 -15.35 -6.82
C LYS A 176 2.11 -16.44 -7.86
N LEU A 177 2.58 -16.09 -9.05
CA LEU A 177 2.92 -17.05 -10.09
C LEU A 177 3.99 -18.04 -9.61
N ILE A 178 5.00 -17.57 -8.88
CA ILE A 178 6.03 -18.44 -8.28
C ILE A 178 5.42 -19.37 -7.23
N GLN A 179 4.48 -18.88 -6.43
CA GLN A 179 3.77 -19.67 -5.43
C GLN A 179 2.92 -20.78 -6.09
N GLU A 180 2.14 -20.44 -7.12
CA GLU A 180 1.29 -21.39 -7.85
C GLU A 180 2.11 -22.42 -8.63
N ALA A 181 3.27 -22.03 -9.15
CA ALA A 181 4.20 -22.94 -9.81
C ALA A 181 4.85 -23.97 -8.85
N ASN A 182 4.81 -23.72 -7.53
CA ASN A 182 5.47 -24.56 -6.51
C ASN A 182 4.48 -25.05 -5.42
N PRO A 183 3.47 -25.87 -5.78
CA PRO A 183 2.41 -26.28 -4.85
C PRO A 183 2.91 -27.14 -3.67
N GLY A 184 4.09 -27.77 -3.80
CA GLY A 184 4.68 -28.60 -2.74
C GLY A 184 5.32 -27.81 -1.59
N GLN A 185 5.37 -26.47 -1.68
CA GLN A 185 5.98 -25.62 -0.67
C GLN A 185 4.99 -24.56 -0.18
N PRO A 186 4.25 -24.82 0.91
CA PRO A 186 3.40 -23.80 1.51
C PRO A 186 4.26 -22.63 2.03
N ASP A 187 3.72 -21.41 1.91
CA ASP A 187 4.36 -20.15 2.33
C ASP A 187 5.74 -19.87 1.71
N ILE A 188 5.97 -20.30 0.46
CA ILE A 188 7.23 -20.02 -0.25
C ILE A 188 7.49 -18.51 -0.44
N ASP A 189 6.43 -17.72 -0.56
CA ASP A 189 6.47 -16.27 -0.67
C ASP A 189 7.12 -15.63 0.57
N LYS A 190 6.77 -16.09 1.77
CA LYS A 190 7.34 -15.62 3.04
C LYS A 190 8.79 -16.08 3.24
N LYS A 191 9.28 -17.05 2.46
CA LYS A 191 10.67 -17.52 2.56
C LYS A 191 11.58 -16.86 1.53
N LEU A 192 11.03 -16.43 0.39
CA LEU A 192 11.78 -15.84 -0.70
C LEU A 192 11.75 -14.30 -0.70
N PHE A 193 10.76 -13.68 -0.06
CA PHE A 193 10.49 -12.25 -0.19
C PHE A 193 10.25 -11.55 1.16
N HIS A 194 10.79 -12.08 2.27
CA HIS A 194 10.56 -11.53 3.60
C HIS A 194 11.38 -10.28 3.84
N ASP A 195 12.68 -10.39 3.57
CA ASP A 195 13.63 -9.34 3.92
C ASP A 195 13.75 -8.30 2.80
N LEU A 196 14.07 -7.06 3.18
CA LEU A 196 14.32 -5.96 2.24
C LEU A 196 15.42 -6.31 1.21
N THR A 197 16.45 -7.04 1.65
CA THR A 197 17.54 -7.48 0.76
C THR A 197 17.04 -8.50 -0.27
N GLU A 198 16.14 -9.41 0.14
CA GLU A 198 15.53 -10.39 -0.76
C GLU A 198 14.60 -9.73 -1.76
N GLN A 199 13.78 -8.77 -1.30
CA GLN A 199 12.90 -7.98 -2.15
C GLN A 199 13.69 -7.19 -3.20
N LEU A 200 14.79 -6.54 -2.80
CA LEU A 200 15.69 -5.87 -3.74
C LEU A 200 16.31 -6.86 -4.73
N GLY A 201 16.73 -8.04 -4.27
CA GLY A 201 17.25 -9.10 -5.13
C GLY A 201 16.21 -9.58 -6.15
N PHE A 202 14.95 -9.69 -5.74
CA PHE A 202 13.82 -10.01 -6.61
C PHE A 202 13.56 -8.90 -7.64
N GLU A 203 13.51 -7.63 -7.24
CA GLU A 203 13.36 -6.52 -8.19
C GLU A 203 14.50 -6.47 -9.21
N GLN A 204 15.73 -6.74 -8.77
CA GLN A 204 16.88 -6.81 -9.67
C GLN A 204 16.81 -7.97 -10.66
N SER A 205 16.23 -9.10 -10.27
CA SER A 205 16.02 -10.24 -11.17
C SER A 205 14.88 -9.97 -12.17
N MET A 206 13.89 -9.18 -11.76
CA MET A 206 12.77 -8.74 -12.60
C MET A 206 13.18 -7.85 -13.77
N ARG A 207 14.39 -7.26 -13.76
CA ARG A 207 14.90 -6.41 -14.86
C ARG A 207 14.93 -7.07 -16.24
N GLN A 208 15.01 -8.40 -16.29
CA GLN A 208 15.02 -9.16 -17.55
C GLN A 208 13.61 -9.31 -18.14
N PHE A 209 12.58 -9.06 -17.35
CA PHE A 209 11.19 -9.19 -17.75
C PHE A 209 10.57 -7.81 -17.94
N ASN A 210 9.94 -7.61 -19.09
CA ASN A 210 9.36 -6.34 -19.47
C ASN A 210 8.07 -6.55 -20.27
N THR A 211 7.27 -5.49 -20.31
CA THR A 211 6.12 -5.42 -21.22
C THR A 211 6.63 -5.09 -22.63
N ASN A 212 6.19 -5.86 -23.61
CA ASN A 212 6.54 -5.66 -25.01
C ASN A 212 5.85 -4.41 -25.57
N PRO A 213 6.41 -3.76 -26.61
CA PRO A 213 5.80 -2.58 -27.22
C PRO A 213 4.41 -2.85 -27.82
N SER A 214 4.16 -4.08 -28.28
CA SER A 214 2.86 -4.52 -28.80
C SER A 214 2.28 -5.58 -27.88
N THR A 215 1.11 -5.29 -27.29
CA THR A 215 0.40 -6.17 -26.36
C THR A 215 -1.00 -6.58 -26.85
N THR A 216 -1.41 -6.14 -28.04
CA THR A 216 -2.70 -6.45 -28.66
C THR A 216 -2.56 -7.49 -29.78
N ILE A 217 -3.68 -8.11 -30.14
CA ILE A 217 -3.82 -8.94 -31.34
C ILE A 217 -4.96 -8.34 -32.19
N PRO A 218 -4.74 -7.99 -33.47
CA PRO A 218 -3.42 -7.77 -34.10
C PRO A 218 -2.67 -6.58 -33.46
N ASN A 219 -1.42 -6.34 -33.90
CA ASN A 219 -0.70 -5.13 -33.50
C ASN A 219 -1.38 -3.87 -34.06
N ASP A 220 -1.35 -2.77 -33.31
CA ASP A 220 -2.03 -1.53 -33.71
C ASP A 220 -1.21 -0.73 -34.74
N GLN A 221 -1.28 -1.18 -36.00
CA GLN A 221 -0.64 -0.49 -37.12
C GLN A 221 -1.32 0.83 -37.47
N GLY A 222 -2.60 0.98 -37.13
CA GLY A 222 -3.37 2.19 -37.37
C GLY A 222 -2.84 3.36 -36.54
N ALA A 223 -2.74 3.16 -35.22
CA ALA A 223 -2.16 4.16 -34.32
C ALA A 223 -0.71 4.47 -34.65
N PHE A 224 0.09 3.48 -35.09
CA PHE A 224 1.45 3.72 -35.55
C PHE A 224 1.50 4.62 -36.81
N ALA A 225 0.66 4.35 -37.81
CA ALA A 225 0.59 5.17 -39.01
C ALA A 225 0.10 6.59 -38.72
N GLU A 226 -0.88 6.73 -37.83
CA GLU A 226 -1.37 8.03 -37.35
C GLU A 226 -0.31 8.79 -36.56
N PHE A 227 0.48 8.10 -35.73
CA PHE A 227 1.63 8.70 -35.05
C PHE A 227 2.67 9.24 -36.04
N CYS A 228 3.01 8.48 -37.09
CA CYS A 228 4.00 8.89 -38.08
C CYS A 228 3.49 9.98 -39.05
N TYR A 229 2.23 9.90 -39.48
CA TYR A 229 1.71 10.69 -40.61
C TYR A 229 0.41 11.44 -40.33
N GLY A 230 -0.28 11.18 -39.21
CA GLY A 230 -1.61 11.75 -38.94
C GLY A 230 -1.64 13.27 -38.82
N SER A 231 -0.52 13.89 -38.44
CA SER A 231 -0.38 15.36 -38.40
C SER A 231 0.17 15.95 -39.71
N MET A 232 0.43 15.13 -40.72
CA MET A 232 1.01 15.58 -41.98
C MET A 232 -0.08 16.18 -42.88
N VAL A 233 -0.21 17.50 -42.82
CA VAL A 233 -1.11 18.25 -43.69
C VAL A 233 -0.54 18.40 -45.10
N SER A 234 -1.33 18.07 -46.13
CA SER A 234 -0.90 18.20 -47.53
C SER A 234 -1.49 19.44 -48.20
N CYS A 235 -0.70 20.11 -49.03
CA CYS A 235 -1.21 21.19 -49.89
C CYS A 235 -2.24 20.68 -50.91
N LYS A 236 -2.15 19.40 -51.34
CA LYS A 236 -3.10 18.77 -52.27
C LYS A 236 -4.52 18.68 -51.68
N GLU A 237 -4.63 18.65 -50.36
CA GLU A 237 -5.90 18.62 -49.62
C GLU A 237 -6.53 20.03 -49.48
N GLY A 238 -5.90 21.07 -50.02
CA GLY A 238 -6.39 22.46 -49.94
C GLY A 238 -5.98 23.20 -48.67
N ASN A 239 -5.04 22.66 -47.89
CA ASN A 239 -4.52 23.34 -46.70
C ASN A 239 -3.57 24.49 -47.07
N LEU A 240 -4.06 25.74 -46.92
CA LEU A 240 -3.32 26.96 -47.26
C LEU A 240 -1.99 27.10 -46.51
N PHE A 241 -1.94 26.70 -45.24
CA PHE A 241 -0.72 26.76 -44.43
C PHE A 241 0.34 25.75 -44.90
N ALA A 242 -0.08 24.56 -45.36
CA ALA A 242 0.81 23.58 -45.95
C ALA A 242 1.35 24.04 -47.32
N CYS A 243 0.54 24.71 -48.13
CA CYS A 243 0.96 25.26 -49.43
C CYS A 243 1.99 26.39 -49.30
N ALA A 244 1.85 27.25 -48.28
CA ALA A 244 2.73 28.39 -48.05
C ALA A 244 4.08 28.02 -47.40
N ARG A 245 4.23 26.81 -46.84
CA ARG A 245 5.43 26.40 -46.09
C ARG A 245 6.73 26.39 -46.89
N ASN A 246 6.66 26.27 -48.23
CA ASN A 246 7.83 26.18 -49.10
C ASN A 246 7.80 27.20 -50.26
N THR A 247 6.96 28.23 -50.17
CA THR A 247 6.99 29.33 -51.16
C THR A 247 8.15 30.27 -50.81
N SER A 248 9.29 30.10 -51.48
CA SER A 248 10.36 31.08 -51.48
C SER A 248 9.90 32.32 -52.24
N HIS A 249 9.38 33.32 -51.52
CA HIS A 249 9.21 34.64 -52.10
C HIS A 249 10.59 35.27 -52.31
N TYR A 250 11.24 34.97 -53.43
CA TYR A 250 12.28 35.85 -53.94
C TYR A 250 11.57 37.04 -54.60
N THR A 251 11.48 38.15 -53.89
CA THR A 251 11.17 39.43 -54.53
C THR A 251 12.44 39.84 -55.27
N ASN A 252 12.53 39.54 -56.57
CA ASN A 252 13.50 40.21 -57.44
C ASN A 252 12.98 41.65 -57.62
N TYR A 253 13.55 42.57 -56.84
CA TYR A 253 13.40 44.00 -57.03
C TYR A 253 14.32 44.47 -58.17
#